data_AF-A0A355SXT6-F1
#
_entry.id   AF-A0A355SXT6-F1
#
_cell.length_a   1.000
_cell.length_b   1.000
_cell.length_c   1.000
_cell.angle_alpha   90.00
_cell.angle_beta   90.00
_cell.angle_gamma   90.00
#
_symmetry.space_group_name_H-M   'P 1'
#
loop_
_entity.id
_entity.type
_entity.pdbx_description
1 polymer ?
#
loop_
_entity_poly.entity_id
_entity_poly.type
_entity_poly.pdbx_seq_one_letter_code
_entity_poly.pdbx_strand_id
1 'polypeptide(L)' 'ARNMVIQANDPDIGPIKMPGNPIKFSAFPDPSERPAAPALDGDRDAILSESAAPKA' A
#
# COMPACT_ATOMS: atom_id res chain seq x y z
N ALA A 1 1.11 3.57 -20.09
CA ALA A 1 0.52 4.86 -19.68
C ALA A 1 1.21 5.34 -18.42
N ARG A 2 1.34 6.66 -18.17
CA ARG A 2 1.88 7.17 -16.89
C ARG A 2 0.73 7.11 -15.89
N ASN A 3 0.71 6.13 -14.99
CA ASN A 3 -0.40 5.88 -14.09
C ASN A 3 -0.48 7.00 -13.06
N MET A 4 -1.04 8.14 -13.46
CA MET A 4 -1.16 9.37 -12.68
C MET A 4 -2.47 9.40 -11.88
N VAL A 5 -3.46 8.63 -12.33
CA VAL A 5 -4.64 8.26 -11.54
C VAL A 5 -4.65 6.74 -11.47
N ILE A 6 -4.72 6.21 -10.27
CA ILE A 6 -4.76 4.78 -10.00
C ILE A 6 -5.97 4.44 -9.14
N GLN A 7 -6.18 3.15 -8.88
CA GLN A 7 -7.23 2.68 -7.99
C GLN A 7 -6.69 1.88 -6.81
N ALA A 8 -7.48 1.79 -5.75
CA ALA A 8 -7.38 0.73 -4.75
C ALA A 8 -8.78 0.19 -4.51
N ASN A 9 -8.89 -1.12 -4.26
CA ASN A 9 -10.15 -1.73 -3.89
C ASN A 9 -10.24 -1.81 -2.36
N ASP A 10 -10.93 -0.85 -1.76
CA ASP A 10 -11.14 -0.81 -0.32
C ASP A 10 -12.23 -1.81 0.09
N PRO A 11 -12.03 -2.61 1.15
CA PRO A 11 -13.00 -3.63 1.55
C PRO A 11 -14.32 -3.04 2.05
N ASP A 12 -14.32 -1.82 2.60
CA ASP A 12 -15.50 -1.19 3.20
C ASP A 12 -16.19 -0.24 2.21
N ILE A 13 -15.41 0.48 1.40
CA ILE A 13 -15.90 1.56 0.52
C ILE A 13 -15.95 1.14 -0.96
N GLY A 14 -15.24 0.06 -1.34
CA GLY A 14 -15.12 -0.40 -2.73
C GLY A 14 -14.03 0.36 -3.52
N PRO A 15 -14.13 0.43 -4.86
CA PRO A 15 -13.07 0.98 -5.70
C PRO A 15 -12.93 2.50 -5.54
N ILE A 16 -11.78 2.94 -5.03
CA ILE A 16 -11.44 4.36 -4.87
C ILE A 16 -10.37 4.79 -5.87
N LYS A 17 -10.50 6.00 -6.45
CA LYS A 17 -9.49 6.61 -7.31
C LYS A 17 -8.58 7.52 -6.52
N MET A 18 -7.28 7.46 -6.77
CA MET A 18 -6.28 8.26 -6.07
C MET A 18 -5.11 8.64 -6.98
N PRO A 19 -4.34 9.68 -6.63
CA PRO A 19 -3.14 10.05 -7.40
C PRO A 19 -2.08 8.94 -7.38
N GLY A 20 -1.56 8.65 -8.55
CA GLY A 20 -0.41 7.76 -8.75
C GLY A 20 0.92 8.41 -8.39
N ASN A 21 2.03 7.67 -8.49
CA ASN A 21 3.36 8.23 -8.17
C ASN A 21 3.76 9.26 -9.23
N PRO A 22 4.06 10.53 -8.89
CA PRO A 22 4.46 11.54 -9.88
C PRO A 22 5.82 11.26 -10.53
N ILE A 23 6.70 10.51 -9.86
CA ILE A 23 8.03 10.14 -10.34
C ILE A 23 7.99 8.71 -10.87
N LYS A 24 8.49 8.50 -12.09
CA LYS A 24 8.48 7.20 -12.77
C LYS A 24 9.92 6.73 -13.00
N PHE A 25 10.18 5.45 -12.79
CA PHE A 25 11.48 4.83 -13.05
C PHE A 25 11.34 3.76 -14.12
N SER A 26 12.24 3.72 -15.09
CA SER A 26 12.24 2.69 -16.15
C SER A 26 12.54 1.29 -15.61
N ALA A 27 13.28 1.20 -14.51
CA ALA A 27 13.66 -0.06 -13.87
C ALA A 27 12.56 -0.70 -13.03
N PHE A 28 11.48 0.03 -12.72
CA PHE A 28 10.41 -0.46 -11.83
C PHE A 28 9.04 -0.32 -12.50
N PRO A 29 8.14 -1.29 -12.32
CA PRO A 29 6.79 -1.17 -12.83
C PRO A 29 6.07 0.01 -12.16
N ASP A 30 5.26 0.71 -12.95
CA ASP A 30 4.33 1.72 -12.48
C ASP A 30 2.95 1.05 -12.37
N PRO A 31 2.50 0.58 -11.20
CA PRO A 31 1.24 -0.15 -11.08
C PRO A 31 0.03 0.79 -11.19
N SER A 32 -1.03 0.32 -11.84
CA SER A 32 -2.32 1.02 -11.94
C SER A 32 -3.22 0.80 -10.72
N GLU A 33 -2.81 -0.08 -9.81
CA GLU A 33 -3.53 -0.45 -8.60
C GLU A 33 -2.59 -0.51 -7.41
N ARG A 34 -3.06 -0.04 -6.25
CA ARG A 34 -2.36 -0.20 -4.97
C ARG A 34 -3.22 -0.98 -3.99
N PRO A 35 -2.60 -1.63 -2.99
CA PRO A 35 -3.33 -2.19 -1.87
C PRO A 35 -4.20 -1.15 -1.19
N ALA A 36 -5.31 -1.60 -0.60
CA ALA A 36 -6.13 -0.77 0.27
C ALA A 36 -5.32 -0.28 1.47
N ALA A 37 -5.83 0.79 2.12
CA ALA A 37 -5.27 1.21 3.39
C ALA A 37 -5.46 0.08 4.43
N PRO A 38 -4.49 -0.15 5.31
CA PRO A 38 -4.66 -1.10 6.39
C PRO A 38 -5.78 -0.64 7.33
N ALA A 39 -6.48 -1.60 7.92
CA ALA A 39 -7.43 -1.32 8.99
C ALA A 39 -6.70 -0.73 10.21
N LEU A 40 -7.44 -0.06 11.09
CA LEU A 40 -6.92 0.37 12.37
C LEU A 40 -6.38 -0.85 13.14
N ASP A 41 -5.10 -0.79 13.53
CA ASP A 41 -4.35 -1.89 14.14
C ASP A 41 -4.22 -3.18 13.30
N GLY A 42 -4.48 -3.15 11.99
CA GLY A 42 -4.53 -4.34 11.13
C GLY A 42 -3.23 -5.15 11.04
N ASP A 43 -2.06 -4.49 11.06
CA ASP A 43 -0.74 -5.14 10.93
C ASP A 43 0.01 -5.30 12.27
N ARG A 44 -0.66 -5.04 13.40
CA ARG A 44 -0.02 -4.95 14.73
C ARG A 44 0.81 -6.19 15.09
N ASP A 45 0.25 -7.38 14.94
CA ASP A 45 0.91 -8.62 15.38
C ASP A 45 2.14 -8.96 14.52
N ALA A 46 2.08 -8.66 13.22
CA ALA A 46 3.21 -8.81 12.32
C ALA A 46 4.36 -7.87 12.70
N ILE A 47 4.05 -6.58 12.95
CA ILE A 47 5.03 -5.57 13.35
C ILE A 47 5.65 -5.91 14.71
N LEU A 48 4.86 -6.35 15.69
CA LEU A 48 5.39 -6.77 17.00
C LEU A 48 6.29 -8.00 16.91
N SER A 49 5.99 -8.93 16.00
CA SER A 49 6.83 -10.10 15.76
C SER A 49 8.16 -9.74 15.11
N GLU A 50 8.19 -8.74 14.22
CA GLU A 50 9.42 -8.25 13.57
C GLU A 50 10.28 -7.39 14.53
N SER A 51 9.63 -6.57 15.36
CA SER A 51 10.31 -5.59 16.21
C SER A 51 10.70 -6.09 17.59
N ALA A 52 10.29 -7.31 17.98
CA ALA A 52 10.70 -7.92 19.24
C ALA A 52 12.23 -8.13 19.25
N ALA A 53 12.96 -7.17 19.82
CA ALA A 53 14.36 -7.34 20.16
C ALA A 53 14.53 -8.64 20.98
N PRO A 54 15.61 -9.41 20.75
CA PRO A 54 15.85 -10.61 21.54
C PRO A 54 15.83 -10.24 23.02
N LYS A 55 15.00 -10.94 23.79
CA LYS A 55 14.86 -10.75 25.22
C LYS A 55 16.24 -10.98 25.86
N ALA A 56 16.83 -9.91 26.40
CA ALA A 56 18.10 -9.95 27.13
C ALA A 56 17.99 -10.79 28.41
#